data_AF-U4T4V3-F1
#
_entry.id   AF-U4T4V3-F1
#
_cell.length_a   1.000
_cell.length_b   1.000
_cell.length_c   1.000
_cell.angle_alpha   90.00
_cell.angle_beta   90.00
_cell.angle_gamma   90.00
#
_symmetry.space_group_name_H-M   'P 1'
#
loop_
_entity.id
_entity.type
_entity.pdbx_description
1 polymer ?
#
loop_
_entity_poly.entity_id
_entity_poly.type
_entity_poly.pdbx_seq_one_letter_code
_entity_poly.pdbx_strand_id
1 'polypeptide(L)' 'MEKDSDGKVSMTKVILKPHVKFSGDKQPTMEQLEKMHHQAHEQCFIANSVKTEIVTEIMV' A
#
# COMPACT_ATOMS: atom_id res chain seq x y z
N MET A 1 -5.72 -12.77 -9.77
CA MET A 1 -6.96 -13.30 -9.16
C MET A 1 -6.75 -14.80 -8.99
N GLU A 2 -7.00 -15.30 -7.79
CA GLU A 2 -6.76 -16.68 -7.39
C GLU A 2 -7.94 -17.18 -6.54
N LYS A 3 -7.95 -18.46 -6.16
CA LYS A 3 -8.93 -18.93 -5.19
C LYS A 3 -8.54 -18.46 -3.78
N ASP A 4 -9.46 -17.83 -3.07
CA ASP A 4 -9.29 -17.51 -1.65
C ASP A 4 -9.50 -18.74 -0.74
N SER A 5 -9.40 -18.52 0.56
CA SER A 5 -9.62 -19.53 1.60
C SER A 5 -11.02 -20.17 1.55
N ASP A 6 -12.00 -19.49 0.94
CA ASP A 6 -13.37 -19.97 0.79
C ASP A 6 -13.56 -20.71 -0.56
N GLY A 7 -12.49 -20.89 -1.33
CA GLY A 7 -12.48 -21.59 -2.63
C GLY A 7 -13.04 -20.77 -3.79
N LYS A 8 -13.36 -19.49 -3.58
CA LYS A 8 -13.92 -18.59 -4.59
C LYS A 8 -12.81 -17.82 -5.29
N VAL A 9 -12.98 -17.53 -6.58
CA VAL A 9 -12.03 -16.68 -7.31
C VAL A 9 -12.19 -15.25 -6.84
N SER A 10 -11.11 -14.66 -6.31
CA SER A 10 -11.09 -13.30 -5.80
C SER A 10 -9.72 -12.63 -6.01
N MET A 11 -9.65 -11.34 -5.69
CA MET A 11 -8.38 -10.62 -5.70
C MET A 11 -7.62 -10.94 -4.40
N THR A 12 -6.67 -11.86 -4.46
CA THR A 12 -5.93 -12.35 -3.29
C THR A 12 -4.78 -11.43 -2.90
N LYS A 13 -4.14 -10.75 -3.87
CA LYS A 13 -3.02 -9.85 -3.64
C LYS A 13 -3.07 -8.61 -4.52
N VAL A 14 -2.72 -7.46 -3.95
CA VAL A 14 -2.54 -6.17 -4.64
C VAL A 14 -1.21 -5.56 -4.21
N ILE A 15 -0.43 -5.09 -5.18
CA ILE A 15 0.82 -4.36 -4.94
C ILE A 15 0.63 -2.92 -5.39
N LEU A 16 0.67 -2.00 -4.45
CA LEU A 16 0.64 -0.56 -4.70
C LEU A 16 2.06 -0.07 -4.92
N LYS A 17 2.31 0.59 -6.05
CA LYS A 17 3.62 1.15 -6.40
C LYS A 17 3.58 2.69 -6.45
N PRO A 18 3.34 3.38 -5.32
CA PRO A 18 3.22 4.83 -5.33
C PRO A 18 4.55 5.47 -5.69
N HIS A 19 4.53 6.39 -6.64
CA HIS A 19 5.64 7.26 -6.96
C HIS A 19 5.29 8.69 -6.55
N VAL A 20 6.08 9.25 -5.64
CA VAL A 20 5.81 10.56 -5.03
C VAL A 20 7.01 11.46 -5.23
N LYS A 21 6.78 12.65 -5.79
CA LYS A 21 7.80 13.70 -5.95
C LYS A 21 7.47 14.88 -5.05
N PHE A 22 8.35 15.16 -4.09
CA PHE A 22 8.23 16.33 -3.23
C PHE A 22 8.97 17.53 -3.85
N SER A 23 8.50 18.73 -3.57
CA SER A 23 9.07 19.99 -4.06
C SER A 23 9.66 20.83 -2.92
N GLY A 24 10.57 21.74 -3.24
CA GLY A 24 11.23 22.61 -2.28
C GLY A 24 12.42 21.93 -1.58
N ASP A 25 13.04 22.68 -0.67
CA ASP A 25 14.33 22.29 -0.06
C ASP A 25 14.18 21.22 1.03
N LYS A 26 12.98 21.08 1.61
CA LYS A 26 12.69 20.08 2.65
C LYS A 26 12.08 18.84 2.03
N GLN A 27 12.94 17.87 1.72
CA GLN A 27 12.57 16.55 1.24
C GLN A 27 12.52 15.57 2.42
N PRO A 28 11.54 14.65 2.47
CA PRO A 28 11.53 13.61 3.49
C PRO A 28 12.68 12.63 3.27
N THR A 29 13.18 12.04 4.35
CA THR A 29 14.07 10.88 4.27
C THR A 29 13.27 9.64 3.84
N MET A 30 13.96 8.58 3.39
CA MET A 30 13.30 7.31 3.06
C MET A 30 12.51 6.74 4.25
N GLU A 31 13.06 6.81 5.46
CA GLU A 31 12.39 6.35 6.68
C GLU A 31 11.10 7.14 6.97
N GLN A 32 11.12 8.46 6.75
CA GLN A 32 9.92 9.29 6.89
C GLN A 32 8.87 8.93 5.84
N LEU A 33 9.29 8.69 4.59
CA LEU A 33 8.40 8.29 3.51
C LEU A 33 7.77 6.92 3.79
N GLU A 34 8.56 5.94 4.23
CA GLU A 34 8.09 4.62 4.67
C GLU A 34 7.05 4.73 5.78
N LYS A 35 7.34 5.52 6.82
CA LYS A 35 6.41 5.74 7.92
C LYS A 35 5.10 6.37 7.46
N MET A 36 5.15 7.36 6.56
CA MET A 36 3.96 7.99 5.99
C MET A 36 3.09 6.98 5.23
N HIS A 37 3.71 6.15 4.38
CA HIS A 37 2.98 5.13 3.62
C HIS A 37 2.38 4.04 4.51
N HIS A 38 3.12 3.60 5.55
CA HIS A 38 2.61 2.65 6.52
C HIS A 38 1.37 3.19 7.26
N GLN A 39 1.47 4.41 7.80
CA GLN A 39 0.36 5.07 8.50
C GLN A 39 -0.86 5.27 7.60
N ALA A 40 -0.65 5.67 6.34
CA ALA A 40 -1.74 5.81 5.38
C ALA A 40 -2.45 4.48 5.10
N HIS A 41 -1.70 3.38 5.05
CA HIS A 41 -2.27 2.05 4.82
C HIS A 41 -3.04 1.53 6.03
N GLU A 42 -2.53 1.70 7.25
CA GLU A 42 -3.25 1.32 8.48
C GLU A 42 -4.63 2.00 8.58
N GLN A 43 -4.74 3.23 8.07
CA GLN A 43 -5.98 4.01 8.11
C GLN A 43 -6.83 3.87 6.83
N CYS A 44 -6.42 3.05 5.85
CA CYS A 44 -7.10 2.96 4.57
C CYS A 44 -8.42 2.18 4.69
N PHE A 45 -9.55 2.85 4.50
CA PHE A 45 -10.88 2.20 4.56
C PHE A 45 -11.02 1.02 3.61
N ILE A 46 -10.46 1.13 2.39
CA ILE A 46 -10.56 0.06 1.40
C ILE A 46 -9.73 -1.15 1.85
N ALA A 47 -8.51 -0.92 2.32
CA ALA A 47 -7.66 -2.00 2.82
C ALA A 47 -8.29 -2.71 4.02
N ASN A 48 -8.90 -1.94 4.93
CA ASN A 48 -9.60 -2.45 6.10
C ASN A 48 -10.95 -3.13 5.79
N SER A 49 -11.40 -3.10 4.52
CA SER A 49 -12.68 -3.69 4.10
C SER A 49 -12.52 -4.94 3.23
N VAL A 50 -11.30 -5.38 2.94
CA VAL A 50 -11.03 -6.50 2.02
C VAL A 50 -10.19 -7.58 2.70
N LYS A 51 -10.34 -8.83 2.23
CA LYS A 51 -9.45 -9.95 2.61
C LYS A 51 -8.14 -9.98 1.80
N THR A 52 -8.02 -9.11 0.80
CA THR A 52 -6.87 -9.03 -0.11
C THR A 52 -5.61 -8.64 0.65
N GLU A 53 -4.51 -9.36 0.45
CA GLU A 53 -3.20 -8.93 0.91
C GLU A 53 -2.78 -7.69 0.10
N ILE A 54 -2.64 -6.54 0.77
CA ILE A 54 -2.21 -5.31 0.12
C ILE A 54 -0.79 -4.98 0.59
N VAL A 55 0.13 -4.87 -0.36
CA VAL A 55 1.54 -4.55 -0.13
C VAL A 55 1.85 -3.21 -0.79
N THR A 56 2.64 -2.37 -0.12
CA THR A 56 3.13 -1.11 -0.70
C THR A 56 4.61 -1.23 -1.03
N GLU A 57 4.97 -1.00 -2.29
CA GLU A 57 6.34 -0.89 -2.78
C GLU A 57 6.60 0.57 -3.17
N ILE A 58 7.26 1.30 -2.29
CA ILE A 58 7.50 2.74 -2.47
C ILE A 58 8.52 2.93 -3.60
N MET A 59 8.15 3.71 -4.62
CA MET A 59 8.99 4.05 -5.76
C MET A 59 9.54 5.46 -5.61
N VAL A 60 10.86 5.61 -5.55
CA VAL A 60 11.57 6.91 -5.50
C VAL A 60 12.24 7.26 -6.81
#